data_AF-K2RX08-F1
#
_entry.id   AF-K2RX08-F1
#
_cell.length_a   1.000
_cell.length_b   1.000
_cell.length_c   1.000
_cell.angle_alpha   90.00
_cell.angle_beta   90.00
_cell.angle_gamma   90.00
#
_symmetry.space_group_name_H-M   'P 1'
#
loop_
_entity.id
_entity.type
_entity.pdbx_description
1 polymer ?
#
loop_
_entity_poly.entity_id
_entity_poly.type
_entity_poly.pdbx_seq_one_letter_code
_entity_poly.pdbx_strand_id
1 'polypeptide(L)'
;MLPVATYGAEVWYEGTMKPIPYTARTVIPRQSYHTATIDRALRTAARAVVPVWRTTPIPVLHRETGIPPASVLLQQIQRRASLRLRLLDEAHPIVGRTQVIRGHGGWAPRAPNSPPRATRLQRTAQLVEDCERPQLLQPSYTNSPQKTVQGKERGTKEFAESLKRDPPETLHIYSDGSSMNSKTAWAFVAYSHGARIHAQSGSLHKAEVFDAEIRGAAEGLAWAAANAEALQATNVTLCIDNTSVIQGIDGHTPASSQSQFTRLKSTRQELPIPVETRWCPGHMGITGNEEADQLAKAAIGLQNDEQGPASVSWTRRRNREERSRIYEAWWEEHQTPTYQHLGLKIRKGRNPELALPRQTLYRLIAERTGHGDFAEYHRRAKHERAELTCKCGAEKAQWHFIDCRLAAGWEYPGTATRAEKIRNLLGPTGWFLFQNLLESTAVFRGGCQGTVNG
;
A
#
# COMPACT_ATOMS: atom_id res chain seq x y z
N MET A 1 -13.21 -12.18 -13.28
CA MET A 1 -14.51 -11.59 -12.89
C MET A 1 -14.42 -10.08 -12.64
N LEU A 2 -13.59 -9.58 -11.71
CA LEU A 2 -13.53 -8.15 -11.37
C LEU A 2 -13.28 -7.20 -12.56
N PRO A 3 -12.33 -7.45 -13.47
CA PRO A 3 -12.12 -6.55 -14.63
C PRO A 3 -13.33 -6.45 -15.55
N VAL A 4 -14.07 -7.55 -15.72
CA VAL A 4 -15.28 -7.61 -16.56
C VAL A 4 -16.44 -6.88 -15.89
N ALA A 5 -16.69 -7.18 -14.61
CA ALA A 5 -17.80 -6.59 -13.85
C ALA A 5 -17.67 -5.08 -13.64
N THR A 6 -16.43 -4.56 -13.65
CA THR A 6 -16.14 -3.14 -13.46
C THR A 6 -15.69 -2.43 -14.73
N TYR A 7 -15.89 -3.07 -15.89
CA TYR A 7 -15.51 -2.49 -17.17
C TYR A 7 -16.18 -1.13 -17.38
N GLY A 8 -15.39 -0.15 -17.84
CA GLY A 8 -15.84 1.22 -18.07
C GLY A 8 -16.23 2.01 -16.81
N ALA A 9 -16.00 1.47 -15.60
CA ALA A 9 -16.34 2.17 -14.34
C ALA A 9 -15.76 3.58 -14.26
N GLU A 10 -14.58 3.80 -14.85
CA GLU A 10 -13.90 5.09 -14.89
C GLU A 10 -14.67 6.16 -15.69
N VAL A 11 -15.60 5.76 -16.56
CA VAL A 11 -16.37 6.65 -17.44
C VAL A 11 -17.75 6.97 -16.84
N TRP A 12 -18.42 5.96 -16.27
CA TRP A 12 -19.80 6.10 -15.80
C TRP A 12 -19.93 6.35 -14.29
N TYR A 13 -18.96 5.94 -13.47
CA TYR A 13 -19.04 6.13 -12.02
C TYR A 13 -18.75 7.58 -11.63
N GLU A 14 -19.71 8.24 -10.99
CA GLU A 14 -19.64 9.67 -10.65
C GLU A 14 -19.16 9.96 -9.22
N GLY A 15 -18.78 8.94 -8.44
CA GLY A 15 -18.46 9.06 -7.01
C GLY A 15 -19.68 8.80 -6.12
N THR A 16 -19.51 8.83 -4.79
CA THR A 16 -20.63 8.67 -3.83
C THR A 16 -21.56 9.88 -3.81
N MET A 17 -21.00 11.06 -4.02
CA MET A 17 -21.69 12.34 -4.14
C MET A 17 -21.20 13.07 -5.39
N LYS A 18 -22.10 13.76 -6.10
CA LYS A 18 -21.75 14.66 -7.21
C LYS A 18 -22.25 16.07 -6.96
N PRO A 19 -21.51 17.11 -7.37
CA PRO A 19 -21.97 18.48 -7.26
C PRO A 19 -23.19 18.70 -8.17
N ILE A 20 -24.17 19.46 -7.67
CA ILE A 20 -25.24 19.99 -8.51
C ILE A 20 -24.65 21.18 -9.30
N PRO A 21 -24.77 21.21 -10.64
CA PRO A 21 -24.25 22.31 -11.44
C PRO A 21 -24.70 23.68 -10.92
N TYR A 22 -23.77 24.64 -10.89
CA TYR A 22 -24.00 26.03 -10.47
C TYR A 22 -24.41 26.22 -8.99
N THR A 23 -24.23 25.20 -8.13
CA THR A 23 -24.49 25.31 -6.70
C THR A 23 -23.35 24.74 -5.87
N ALA A 24 -23.29 25.10 -4.59
CA ALA A 24 -22.39 24.48 -3.61
C ALA A 24 -22.92 23.14 -3.07
N ARG A 25 -24.11 22.69 -3.49
CA ARG A 25 -24.76 21.47 -2.99
C ARG A 25 -24.28 20.24 -3.75
N THR A 26 -24.36 19.09 -3.07
CA THR A 26 -24.05 17.77 -3.65
C THR A 26 -25.27 16.84 -3.56
N VAL A 27 -25.33 15.85 -4.45
CA VAL A 27 -26.40 14.84 -4.52
C VAL A 27 -25.82 13.46 -4.77
N ILE A 28 -26.55 12.42 -4.35
CA ILE A 28 -26.22 11.04 -4.67
C ILE A 28 -26.45 10.81 -6.18
N PRO A 29 -25.46 10.32 -6.95
CA PRO A 29 -25.67 10.01 -8.35
C PRO A 29 -26.66 8.86 -8.57
N ARG A 30 -27.41 8.91 -9.67
CA ARG A 30 -28.35 7.85 -10.09
C ARG A 30 -27.61 6.63 -10.69
N GLN A 31 -26.80 5.97 -9.87
CA GLN A 31 -25.98 4.82 -10.26
C GLN A 31 -26.14 3.62 -9.31
N SER A 32 -27.06 3.70 -8.34
CA SER A 32 -27.31 2.66 -7.34
C SER A 32 -27.67 1.31 -7.96
N TYR A 33 -28.44 1.30 -9.05
CA TYR A 33 -28.79 0.08 -9.79
C TYR A 33 -27.55 -0.65 -10.32
N HIS A 34 -26.61 0.08 -10.95
CA HIS A 34 -25.37 -0.51 -11.47
C HIS A 34 -24.49 -1.03 -10.33
N THR A 35 -24.32 -0.25 -9.27
CA THR A 35 -23.55 -0.67 -8.09
C THR A 35 -24.15 -1.94 -7.47
N ALA A 36 -25.48 -2.00 -7.29
CA ALA A 36 -26.16 -3.15 -6.72
C ALA A 36 -26.08 -4.40 -7.62
N THR A 37 -26.08 -4.21 -8.94
CA THR A 37 -25.95 -5.28 -9.93
C THR A 37 -24.54 -5.89 -9.88
N ILE A 38 -23.50 -5.06 -9.87
CA ILE A 38 -22.11 -5.51 -9.69
C ILE A 38 -21.98 -6.24 -8.35
N ASP A 39 -22.51 -5.65 -7.28
CA ASP A 39 -22.41 -6.22 -5.94
C ASP A 39 -23.10 -7.58 -5.83
N ARG A 40 -24.21 -7.80 -6.55
CA ARG A 40 -24.87 -9.11 -6.62
C ARG A 40 -23.95 -10.17 -7.26
N ALA A 41 -23.24 -9.83 -8.33
CA ALA A 41 -22.27 -10.72 -8.94
C ALA A 41 -21.09 -11.02 -8.00
N LEU A 42 -20.59 -9.99 -7.29
CA LEU A 42 -19.54 -10.16 -6.28
C LEU A 42 -19.96 -11.09 -5.15
N ARG A 43 -21.16 -10.90 -4.59
CA ARG A 43 -21.72 -11.74 -3.53
C ARG A 43 -21.90 -13.19 -3.98
N THR A 44 -22.32 -13.41 -5.22
CA THR A 44 -22.46 -14.75 -5.79
C THR A 44 -21.10 -15.45 -5.86
N ALA A 45 -20.08 -14.77 -6.38
CA ALA A 45 -18.72 -15.31 -6.41
C ALA A 45 -18.15 -15.51 -5.00
N ALA A 46 -18.40 -14.58 -4.08
CA ALA A 46 -17.94 -14.67 -2.70
C ALA A 46 -18.47 -15.93 -2.00
N ARG A 47 -19.75 -16.26 -2.20
CA ARG A 47 -20.38 -17.48 -1.68
C ARG A 47 -19.82 -18.77 -2.30
N ALA A 48 -19.27 -18.72 -3.50
CA ALA A 48 -18.57 -19.85 -4.09
C ALA A 48 -17.19 -20.07 -3.45
N VAL A 49 -16.50 -18.97 -3.09
CA VAL A 49 -15.16 -19.00 -2.46
C VAL A 49 -15.23 -19.50 -1.02
N VAL A 50 -16.09 -18.91 -0.18
CA VAL A 50 -16.17 -19.27 1.24
C VAL A 50 -17.33 -20.24 1.50
N PRO A 51 -17.13 -21.30 2.32
CA PRO A 51 -18.17 -22.25 2.65
C PRO A 51 -19.10 -21.65 3.72
N VAL A 52 -20.10 -20.90 3.27
CA VAL A 52 -21.01 -20.13 4.15
C VAL A 52 -22.47 -20.33 3.75
N TRP A 53 -23.36 -20.17 4.73
CA TRP A 53 -24.81 -20.28 4.52
C TRP A 53 -25.36 -19.11 3.72
N ARG A 54 -26.45 -19.33 2.97
CA ARG A 54 -27.16 -18.25 2.24
C ARG A 54 -27.57 -17.08 3.13
N THR A 55 -27.81 -17.33 4.41
CA THR A 55 -28.21 -16.32 5.40
C THR A 55 -27.03 -15.53 6.00
N THR A 56 -25.77 -15.93 5.75
CA THR A 56 -24.60 -15.23 6.27
C THR A 56 -24.63 -13.74 5.85
N PRO A 57 -24.39 -12.80 6.80
CA PRO A 57 -24.45 -11.37 6.54
C PRO A 57 -23.53 -10.95 5.39
N ILE A 58 -24.04 -10.06 4.53
CA ILE A 58 -23.29 -9.58 3.35
C ILE A 58 -21.93 -8.98 3.72
N PRO A 59 -21.80 -8.13 4.75
CA PRO A 59 -20.51 -7.53 5.10
C PRO A 59 -19.44 -8.57 5.43
N VAL A 60 -19.86 -9.67 6.07
CA VAL A 60 -18.98 -10.80 6.42
C VAL A 60 -18.45 -11.49 5.16
N LEU A 61 -19.25 -11.65 4.12
CA LEU A 61 -18.78 -12.23 2.84
C LEU A 61 -17.62 -11.42 2.26
N HIS A 62 -17.75 -10.10 2.24
CA HIS A 62 -16.72 -9.21 1.70
C HIS A 62 -15.45 -9.27 2.54
N ARG A 63 -15.58 -9.25 3.88
CA ARG A 63 -14.42 -9.40 4.78
C ARG A 63 -13.74 -10.74 4.56
N GLU A 64 -14.46 -11.86 4.67
CA GLU A 64 -13.87 -13.21 4.68
C GLU A 64 -13.22 -13.57 3.33
N THR A 65 -13.78 -13.10 2.22
CA THR A 65 -13.17 -13.29 0.89
C THR A 65 -12.05 -12.31 0.59
N GLY A 66 -11.95 -11.20 1.31
CA GLY A 66 -11.05 -10.09 0.97
C GLY A 66 -11.46 -9.34 -0.30
N ILE A 67 -12.70 -9.53 -0.79
CA ILE A 67 -13.25 -8.84 -1.96
C ILE A 67 -14.14 -7.70 -1.44
N PRO A 68 -13.77 -6.43 -1.62
CA PRO A 68 -14.59 -5.30 -1.17
C PRO A 68 -15.96 -5.27 -1.88
N PRO A 69 -16.97 -4.64 -1.28
CA PRO A 69 -18.26 -4.42 -1.94
C PRO A 69 -18.10 -3.52 -3.18
N ALA A 70 -19.09 -3.55 -4.07
CA ALA A 70 -19.01 -2.78 -5.32
C ALA A 70 -18.83 -1.28 -5.07
N SER A 71 -19.48 -0.72 -4.03
CA SER A 71 -19.35 0.70 -3.66
C SER A 71 -17.92 1.09 -3.30
N VAL A 72 -17.18 0.23 -2.60
CA VAL A 72 -15.76 0.44 -2.25
C VAL A 72 -14.87 0.22 -3.47
N LEU A 73 -15.10 -0.85 -4.23
CA LEU A 73 -14.32 -1.16 -5.44
C LEU A 73 -14.38 -0.05 -6.48
N LEU A 74 -15.57 0.51 -6.74
CA LEU A 74 -15.75 1.58 -7.71
C LEU A 74 -15.03 2.87 -7.28
N GLN A 75 -15.07 3.23 -5.99
CA GLN A 75 -14.28 4.34 -5.45
C GLN A 75 -12.78 4.10 -5.62
N GLN A 76 -12.30 2.88 -5.32
CA GLN A 76 -10.89 2.53 -5.51
C GLN A 76 -10.46 2.56 -6.99
N ILE A 77 -11.35 2.19 -7.92
CA ILE A 77 -11.11 2.33 -9.36
C ILE A 77 -11.02 3.81 -9.74
N GLN A 78 -11.96 4.63 -9.30
CA GLN A 78 -11.98 6.06 -9.58
C GLN A 78 -10.71 6.76 -9.07
N ARG A 79 -10.23 6.42 -7.87
CA ARG A 79 -8.95 6.95 -7.34
C ARG A 79 -7.74 6.46 -8.12
N ARG A 80 -7.72 5.22 -8.62
CA ARG A 80 -6.65 4.74 -9.51
C ARG A 80 -6.66 5.46 -10.85
N ALA A 81 -7.84 5.74 -11.41
CA ALA A 81 -7.99 6.55 -12.62
C ALA A 81 -7.47 7.97 -12.39
N SER A 82 -7.84 8.59 -11.27
CA SER A 82 -7.33 9.91 -10.85
C SER A 82 -5.80 9.94 -10.78
N LEU A 83 -5.17 8.95 -10.14
CA LEU A 83 -3.72 8.84 -10.08
C LEU A 83 -3.10 8.72 -11.47
N ARG A 84 -3.67 7.90 -12.36
CA ARG A 84 -3.16 7.79 -13.73
C ARG A 84 -3.22 9.11 -14.46
N LEU A 85 -4.30 9.89 -14.30
CA LEU A 85 -4.43 11.23 -14.90
C LEU A 85 -3.38 12.22 -14.37
N ARG A 86 -3.04 12.14 -13.08
CA ARG A 86 -1.97 12.96 -12.45
C ARG A 86 -0.58 12.58 -12.94
N LEU A 87 -0.35 11.31 -13.25
CA LEU A 87 0.95 10.80 -13.70
C LEU A 87 1.14 10.83 -15.21
N LEU A 88 0.22 11.45 -15.96
CA LEU A 88 0.43 11.70 -17.39
C LEU A 88 1.47 12.79 -17.57
N ASP A 89 2.33 12.59 -18.58
CA ASP A 89 3.23 13.61 -19.13
C ASP A 89 2.47 14.89 -19.50
N GLU A 90 3.09 16.05 -19.28
CA GLU A 90 2.47 17.37 -19.51
C GLU A 90 1.97 17.55 -20.95
N ALA A 91 2.67 17.00 -21.94
CA ALA A 91 2.31 17.05 -23.35
C ALA A 91 1.16 16.09 -23.72
N HIS A 92 0.72 15.22 -22.80
CA HIS A 92 -0.35 14.27 -23.09
C HIS A 92 -1.69 15.01 -23.33
N PRO A 93 -2.43 14.77 -24.44
CA PRO A 93 -3.63 15.56 -24.82
C PRO A 93 -4.75 15.61 -23.78
N ILE A 94 -4.83 14.60 -22.90
CA ILE A 94 -5.80 14.56 -21.79
C ILE A 94 -5.45 15.57 -20.69
N VAL A 95 -4.18 15.93 -20.47
CA VAL A 95 -3.77 16.82 -19.38
C VAL A 95 -4.48 18.17 -19.47
N GLY A 96 -4.46 18.82 -20.64
CA GLY A 96 -5.21 20.06 -20.88
C GLY A 96 -6.72 19.92 -20.63
N ARG A 97 -7.29 18.73 -20.81
CA ARG A 97 -8.72 18.46 -20.53
C ARG A 97 -9.03 18.18 -19.06
N THR A 98 -8.02 17.85 -18.26
CA THR A 98 -8.16 17.66 -16.79
C THR A 98 -8.10 18.97 -16.03
N GLN A 99 -7.48 20.00 -16.61
CA GLN A 99 -7.45 21.34 -16.03
C GLN A 99 -8.85 21.97 -16.07
N VAL A 100 -9.24 22.65 -14.98
CA VAL A 100 -10.46 23.45 -14.96
C VAL A 100 -10.16 24.72 -15.75
N ILE A 101 -10.44 24.69 -17.04
CA ILE A 101 -10.33 25.89 -17.87
C ILE A 101 -11.37 26.89 -17.36
N ARG A 102 -10.92 27.91 -16.62
CA ARG A 102 -11.69 29.14 -16.46
C ARG A 102 -11.80 29.75 -17.86
N GLY A 103 -12.97 29.65 -18.50
CA GLY A 103 -13.35 30.55 -19.58
C GLY A 103 -13.41 30.01 -21.01
N HIS A 104 -12.95 28.79 -21.35
CA HIS A 104 -13.12 28.27 -22.72
C HIS A 104 -13.85 26.92 -22.74
N GLY A 105 -15.11 26.96 -23.21
CA GLY A 105 -15.91 25.79 -23.55
C GLY A 105 -17.07 25.44 -22.59
N GLY A 106 -17.18 26.12 -21.45
CA GLY A 106 -18.32 26.01 -20.54
C GLY A 106 -19.05 27.34 -20.50
N TRP A 107 -20.36 27.34 -20.79
CA TRP A 107 -21.28 28.46 -20.60
C TRP A 107 -20.88 29.31 -19.39
N ALA A 108 -20.70 30.62 -19.60
CA ALA A 108 -20.29 31.56 -18.56
C ALA A 108 -21.13 31.34 -17.28
N PRO A 109 -20.53 31.51 -16.07
CA PRO A 109 -21.27 31.43 -14.82
C PRO A 109 -22.51 32.34 -14.91
N ARG A 110 -23.72 31.79 -14.73
CA ARG A 110 -24.96 32.60 -14.73
C ARG A 110 -25.00 33.61 -13.57
N ALA A 111 -24.11 33.47 -12.59
CA ALA A 111 -23.95 34.40 -11.47
C ALA A 111 -22.46 34.56 -11.09
N PRO A 112 -22.04 35.73 -10.58
CA PRO A 112 -20.64 36.04 -10.25
C PRO A 112 -19.95 35.06 -9.29
N ASN A 113 -20.73 34.36 -8.45
CA ASN A 113 -20.23 33.47 -7.40
C ASN A 113 -20.52 31.97 -7.65
N SER A 114 -20.98 31.59 -8.85
CA SER A 114 -21.26 30.17 -9.16
C SER A 114 -19.98 29.45 -9.61
N PRO A 115 -19.60 28.31 -8.98
CA PRO A 115 -18.45 27.54 -9.44
C PRO A 115 -18.71 27.01 -10.87
N PRO A 116 -17.68 26.99 -11.74
CA PRO A 116 -17.81 26.48 -13.09
C PRO A 116 -18.20 24.99 -13.07
N ARG A 117 -18.96 24.56 -14.08
CA ARG A 117 -19.38 23.15 -14.19
C ARG A 117 -18.18 22.28 -14.57
N ALA A 118 -17.59 21.61 -13.58
CA ALA A 118 -16.53 20.62 -13.82
C ALA A 118 -17.11 19.35 -14.47
N THR A 119 -16.45 18.89 -15.54
CA THR A 119 -16.74 17.60 -16.19
C THR A 119 -16.40 16.42 -15.27
N ARG A 120 -16.88 15.21 -15.58
CA ARG A 120 -16.52 14.00 -14.80
C ARG A 120 -15.02 13.74 -14.82
N LEU A 121 -14.36 13.99 -15.96
CA LEU A 121 -12.91 13.86 -16.12
C LEU A 121 -12.17 14.80 -15.17
N GLN A 122 -12.54 16.09 -15.16
CA GLN A 122 -11.94 17.10 -14.28
C GLN A 122 -12.16 16.76 -12.80
N ARG A 123 -13.38 16.36 -12.40
CA ARG A 123 -13.65 15.94 -11.02
C ARG A 123 -12.84 14.70 -10.61
N THR A 124 -12.72 13.73 -11.52
CA THR A 124 -11.93 12.52 -11.26
C THR A 124 -10.46 12.87 -11.13
N ALA A 125 -9.90 13.71 -11.99
CA ALA A 125 -8.51 14.17 -11.90
C ALA A 125 -8.21 14.86 -10.55
N GLN A 126 -9.18 15.53 -9.95
CA GLN A 126 -9.05 16.24 -8.68
C GLN A 126 -9.12 15.37 -7.42
N LEU A 127 -9.46 14.08 -7.52
CA LEU A 127 -9.55 13.19 -6.34
C LEU A 127 -8.18 12.92 -5.68
N VAL A 128 -7.12 12.96 -6.49
CA VAL A 128 -5.74 12.82 -6.06
C VAL A 128 -5.09 14.19 -6.15
N GLU A 129 -4.32 14.51 -5.11
CA GLU A 129 -3.53 15.73 -5.04
C GLU A 129 -2.58 15.85 -6.24
N ASP A 130 -2.25 17.10 -6.59
CA ASP A 130 -1.30 17.35 -7.66
C ASP A 130 0.11 16.88 -7.30
N CYS A 131 0.84 16.38 -8.29
CA CYS A 131 2.16 15.83 -8.11
C CYS A 131 3.05 16.18 -9.29
N GLU A 132 4.36 16.00 -9.11
CA GLU A 132 5.31 16.06 -10.21
C GLU A 132 4.84 15.13 -11.34
N ARG A 133 4.75 15.67 -12.56
CA ARG A 133 4.38 14.91 -13.75
C ARG A 133 5.64 14.31 -14.36
N PRO A 134 5.74 12.98 -14.45
CA PRO A 134 6.87 12.36 -15.12
C PRO A 134 6.80 12.65 -16.63
N GLN A 135 7.94 12.99 -17.20
CA GLN A 135 8.14 13.07 -18.63
C GLN A 135 8.15 11.68 -19.25
N LEU A 136 7.59 11.56 -20.46
CA LEU A 136 7.65 10.36 -21.26
C LEU A 136 9.04 10.22 -21.90
N LEU A 137 9.93 9.49 -21.22
CA LEU A 137 11.26 9.19 -21.73
C LEU A 137 11.22 7.96 -22.64
N GLN A 138 12.03 7.98 -23.71
CA GLN A 138 12.22 6.78 -24.52
C GLN A 138 12.89 5.68 -23.69
N PRO A 139 12.38 4.43 -23.74
CA PRO A 139 13.06 3.32 -23.09
C PRO A 139 14.47 3.15 -23.65
N SER A 140 15.47 3.16 -22.76
CA SER A 140 16.83 2.76 -23.09
C SER A 140 17.09 1.40 -22.45
N TYR A 141 17.40 0.42 -23.28
CA TYR A 141 17.71 -0.94 -22.85
C TYR A 141 19.24 -1.08 -22.82
N THR A 142 19.84 -0.78 -21.68
CA THR A 142 21.27 -1.07 -21.45
C THR A 142 21.40 -2.47 -20.86
N ASN A 143 22.27 -3.30 -21.46
CA ASN A 143 22.65 -4.62 -20.93
C ASN A 143 23.64 -4.48 -19.75
N SER A 144 23.44 -3.49 -18.88
CA SER A 144 24.27 -3.35 -17.69
C SER A 144 23.96 -4.51 -16.76
N PRO A 145 24.95 -5.34 -16.37
CA PRO A 145 24.70 -6.43 -15.43
C PRO A 145 24.09 -5.84 -14.15
N GLN A 146 23.03 -6.48 -13.63
CA GLN A 146 22.49 -6.13 -12.32
C GLN A 146 23.64 -6.24 -11.31
N LYS A 147 24.09 -5.09 -10.76
CA LYS A 147 25.02 -5.05 -9.63
C LYS A 147 24.38 -5.88 -8.50
N THR A 148 24.85 -7.12 -8.35
CA THR A 148 24.27 -8.08 -7.40
C THR A 148 24.81 -7.71 -6.03
N VAL A 149 23.92 -7.50 -5.06
CA VAL A 149 24.32 -7.26 -3.67
C VAL A 149 24.92 -8.55 -3.14
N GLN A 150 26.24 -8.63 -3.07
CA GLN A 150 26.91 -9.69 -2.31
C GLN A 150 26.59 -9.50 -0.82
N GLY A 151 26.67 -10.56 -0.01
CA GLY A 151 26.35 -10.50 1.42
C GLY A 151 27.05 -9.33 2.13
N LYS A 152 26.36 -8.66 3.07
CA LYS A 152 26.75 -7.35 3.63
C LYS A 152 28.22 -7.29 4.09
N GLU A 153 28.72 -8.30 4.79
CA GLU A 153 30.10 -8.34 5.29
C GLU A 153 31.16 -8.36 4.18
N ARG A 154 30.93 -9.16 3.14
CA ARG A 154 31.82 -9.23 1.98
C ARG A 154 31.78 -7.92 1.20
N GLY A 155 30.57 -7.36 1.03
CA GLY A 155 30.37 -6.05 0.44
C GLY A 155 31.13 -4.92 1.17
N THR A 156 31.16 -4.93 2.50
CA THR A 156 31.91 -3.94 3.29
C THR A 156 33.40 -4.03 3.08
N LYS A 157 33.97 -5.25 3.05
CA LYS A 157 35.41 -5.44 2.78
C LYS A 157 35.77 -4.99 1.38
N GLU A 158 35.02 -5.44 0.37
CA GLU A 158 35.25 -5.08 -1.04
C GLU A 158 35.12 -3.56 -1.25
N PHE A 159 34.16 -2.92 -0.59
CA PHE A 159 33.99 -1.47 -0.64
C PHE A 159 35.17 -0.74 0.02
N ALA A 160 35.58 -1.14 1.22
CA ALA A 160 36.74 -0.53 1.89
C ALA A 160 38.05 -0.70 1.10
N GLU A 161 38.25 -1.87 0.48
CA GLU A 161 39.37 -2.12 -0.44
C GLU A 161 39.28 -1.31 -1.73
N SER A 162 38.07 -1.01 -2.22
CA SER A 162 37.87 -0.11 -3.37
C SER A 162 38.29 1.32 -3.02
N LEU A 163 37.90 1.83 -1.85
CA LEU A 163 38.27 3.19 -1.41
C LEU A 163 39.79 3.36 -1.26
N LYS A 164 40.51 2.32 -0.83
CA LYS A 164 41.98 2.33 -0.74
C LYS A 164 42.69 2.34 -2.09
N ARG A 165 42.02 1.89 -3.16
CA ARG A 165 42.55 1.86 -4.52
C ARG A 165 42.27 3.13 -5.30
N ASP A 166 41.30 3.92 -4.85
CA ASP A 166 40.98 5.20 -5.46
C ASP A 166 42.16 6.19 -5.30
N PRO A 167 42.44 7.02 -6.32
CA PRO A 167 43.43 8.10 -6.19
C PRO A 167 43.13 9.01 -4.98
N PRO A 168 44.15 9.55 -4.28
CA PRO A 168 43.95 10.47 -3.15
C PRO A 168 43.08 11.70 -3.50
N GLU A 169 43.16 12.15 -4.74
CA GLU A 169 42.41 13.28 -5.32
C GLU A 169 40.97 12.90 -5.72
N THR A 170 40.55 11.65 -5.47
CA THR A 170 39.15 11.25 -5.66
C THR A 170 38.27 11.99 -4.67
N LEU A 171 37.18 12.56 -5.18
CA LEU A 171 36.12 13.10 -4.36
C LEU A 171 35.08 12.01 -4.08
N HIS A 172 34.96 11.59 -2.82
CA HIS A 172 33.95 10.62 -2.39
C HIS A 172 32.74 11.35 -1.83
N ILE A 173 31.57 11.10 -2.42
CA ILE A 173 30.30 11.67 -1.96
C ILE A 173 29.45 10.52 -1.45
N TYR A 174 29.04 10.60 -0.19
CA TYR A 174 28.09 9.66 0.40
C TYR A 174 26.76 10.38 0.52
N SER A 175 25.70 9.76 0.03
CA SER A 175 24.34 10.30 0.13
C SER A 175 23.42 9.31 0.82
N ASP A 176 22.49 9.82 1.61
CA ASP A 176 21.47 9.02 2.26
C ASP A 176 20.14 9.79 2.39
N GLY A 177 19.06 9.04 2.55
CA GLY A 177 17.70 9.54 2.78
C GLY A 177 17.09 8.90 4.02
N SER A 178 16.39 9.70 4.81
CA SER A 178 15.69 9.22 5.99
C SER A 178 14.23 9.63 5.98
N SER A 179 13.35 8.81 6.57
CA SER A 179 11.96 9.20 6.82
C SER A 179 11.48 8.77 8.19
N MET A 180 10.68 9.63 8.80
CA MET A 180 10.00 9.36 10.06
C MET A 180 8.69 10.15 10.10
N ASN A 181 7.60 9.51 10.53
CA ASN A 181 6.30 10.16 10.71
C ASN A 181 5.81 10.95 9.48
N SER A 182 6.01 10.41 8.26
CA SER A 182 5.69 11.06 6.97
C SER A 182 6.46 12.35 6.66
N LYS A 183 7.53 12.64 7.40
CA LYS A 183 8.56 13.60 7.03
C LYS A 183 9.73 12.84 6.43
N THR A 184 10.36 13.43 5.43
CA THR A 184 11.46 12.83 4.69
C THR A 184 12.57 13.87 4.55
N ALA A 185 13.81 13.45 4.68
CA ALA A 185 14.98 14.32 4.58
C ALA A 185 16.12 13.61 3.87
N TRP A 186 16.99 14.41 3.24
CA TRP A 186 18.16 13.96 2.51
C TRP A 186 19.42 14.56 3.12
N ALA A 187 20.54 13.89 2.92
CA ALA A 187 21.84 14.45 3.21
C ALA A 187 22.90 13.92 2.24
N PHE A 188 23.98 14.67 2.12
CA PHE A 188 25.23 14.14 1.61
C PHE A 188 26.42 14.64 2.43
N VAL A 189 27.50 13.87 2.41
CA VAL A 189 28.82 14.28 2.90
C VAL A 189 29.85 14.07 1.82
N ALA A 190 30.78 15.02 1.70
CA ALA A 190 31.87 14.96 0.75
C ALA A 190 33.21 14.81 1.48
N TYR A 191 34.01 13.90 0.96
CA TYR A 191 35.31 13.50 1.48
C TYR A 191 36.37 13.65 0.39
N SER A 192 37.52 14.22 0.74
CA SER A 192 38.72 14.24 -0.10
C SER A 192 39.92 13.95 0.78
N HIS A 193 40.91 13.21 0.27
CA HIS A 193 42.10 12.80 1.05
C HIS A 193 41.74 12.13 2.40
N GLY A 194 40.62 11.39 2.44
CA GLY A 194 40.15 10.70 3.66
C GLY A 194 39.55 11.61 4.74
N ALA A 195 39.44 12.91 4.51
CA ALA A 195 38.85 13.86 5.45
C ALA A 195 37.52 14.44 4.93
N ARG A 196 36.59 14.70 5.83
CA ARG A 196 35.34 15.39 5.49
C ARG A 196 35.62 16.85 5.16
N ILE A 197 35.23 17.27 3.97
CA ILE A 197 35.40 18.65 3.50
C ILE A 197 34.09 19.41 3.39
N HIS A 198 32.97 18.71 3.22
CA HIS A 198 31.64 19.34 3.18
C HIS A 198 30.55 18.38 3.63
N ALA A 199 29.44 18.94 4.09
CA ALA A 199 28.24 18.23 4.45
C ALA A 199 27.04 19.15 4.29
N GLN A 200 25.96 18.62 3.72
CA GLN A 200 24.72 19.36 3.59
C GLN A 200 23.54 18.41 3.76
N SER A 201 22.44 18.94 4.29
CA SER A 201 21.21 18.20 4.48
C SER A 201 20.00 19.11 4.31
N GLY A 202 18.87 18.53 3.95
CA GLY A 202 17.60 19.24 3.81
C GLY A 202 16.41 18.34 4.03
N SER A 203 15.23 18.93 4.20
CA SER A 203 13.96 18.21 4.30
C SER A 203 13.21 18.29 2.96
N LEU A 204 12.43 17.27 2.63
CA LEU A 204 11.61 17.22 1.42
C LEU A 204 10.12 17.33 1.75
N HIS A 205 9.39 18.04 0.90
CA HIS A 205 7.96 18.19 1.01
C HIS A 205 7.26 17.04 0.29
N LYS A 206 6.39 16.30 1.00
CA LYS A 206 5.55 15.23 0.41
C LYS A 206 6.35 14.27 -0.49
N ALA A 207 7.42 13.74 0.08
CA ALA A 207 8.36 12.83 -0.54
C ALA A 207 8.50 11.52 0.25
N GLU A 208 9.00 10.47 -0.39
CA GLU A 208 9.37 9.20 0.24
C GLU A 208 10.90 9.09 0.33
N VAL A 209 11.41 8.14 1.13
CA VAL A 209 12.85 7.92 1.33
C VAL A 209 13.62 7.83 0.01
N PHE A 210 13.05 7.10 -0.96
CA PHE A 210 13.64 6.97 -2.29
C PHE A 210 13.89 8.30 -2.98
N ASP A 211 12.99 9.29 -2.84
CA ASP A 211 13.18 10.63 -3.41
C ASP A 211 14.29 11.40 -2.68
N ALA A 212 14.43 11.19 -1.38
CA ALA A 212 15.48 11.82 -0.58
C ALA A 212 16.86 11.27 -0.91
N GLU A 213 17.01 9.95 -1.06
CA GLU A 213 18.29 9.35 -1.43
C GLU A 213 18.80 9.91 -2.78
N ILE A 214 17.96 9.95 -3.81
CA ILE A 214 18.35 10.53 -5.10
C ILE A 214 18.55 12.05 -5.02
N ARG A 215 17.79 12.77 -4.17
CA ARG A 215 18.03 14.21 -3.94
C ARG A 215 19.40 14.43 -3.31
N GLY A 216 19.76 13.66 -2.28
CA GLY A 216 21.08 13.74 -1.65
C GLY A 216 22.21 13.48 -2.65
N ALA A 217 22.06 12.46 -3.49
CA ALA A 217 23.03 12.16 -4.55
C ALA A 217 23.13 13.30 -5.58
N ALA A 218 22.00 13.89 -5.98
CA ALA A 218 21.96 14.97 -6.96
C ALA A 218 22.57 16.27 -6.42
N GLU A 219 22.27 16.63 -5.17
CA GLU A 219 22.87 17.81 -4.51
C GLU A 219 24.36 17.60 -4.26
N GLY A 220 24.76 16.39 -3.85
CA GLY A 220 26.16 16.05 -3.68
C GLY A 220 26.94 16.17 -4.99
N LEU A 221 26.43 15.60 -6.09
CA LEU A 221 27.09 15.71 -7.39
C LEU A 221 27.12 17.17 -7.90
N ALA A 222 26.07 17.95 -7.68
CA ALA A 222 26.06 19.37 -8.03
C ALA A 222 27.11 20.15 -7.23
N TRP A 223 27.25 19.87 -5.93
CA TRP A 223 28.30 20.44 -5.11
C TRP A 223 29.69 20.04 -5.61
N ALA A 224 29.90 18.76 -5.94
CA ALA A 224 31.16 18.31 -6.54
C ALA A 224 31.47 19.02 -7.85
N ALA A 225 30.47 19.20 -8.72
CA ALA A 225 30.65 19.90 -9.98
C ALA A 225 31.11 21.35 -9.79
N ALA A 226 30.59 22.04 -8.76
CA ALA A 226 30.98 23.41 -8.44
C ALA A 226 32.37 23.52 -7.79
N ASN A 227 32.93 22.44 -7.22
CA ASN A 227 34.16 22.48 -6.41
C ASN A 227 35.31 21.63 -6.97
N ALA A 228 35.06 20.78 -7.98
CA ALA A 228 36.04 19.82 -8.49
C ALA A 228 37.35 20.46 -8.96
N GLU A 229 37.28 21.59 -9.68
CA GLU A 229 38.45 22.29 -10.18
C GLU A 229 39.30 22.89 -9.04
N ALA A 230 38.66 23.58 -8.11
CA ALA A 230 39.32 24.16 -6.93
C ALA A 230 39.96 23.10 -6.02
N LEU A 231 39.33 21.92 -5.94
CA LEU A 231 39.83 20.78 -5.18
C LEU A 231 40.83 19.91 -5.97
N GLN A 232 41.10 20.25 -7.24
CA GLN A 232 41.95 19.47 -8.15
C GLN A 232 41.52 18.00 -8.24
N ALA A 233 40.21 17.74 -8.15
CA ALA A 233 39.67 16.39 -8.13
C ALA A 233 39.88 15.71 -9.49
N THR A 234 40.37 14.47 -9.47
CA THR A 234 40.62 13.69 -10.71
C THR A 234 39.43 12.82 -11.09
N ASN A 235 38.58 12.47 -10.13
CA ASN A 235 37.38 11.67 -10.30
C ASN A 235 36.38 11.90 -9.15
N VAL A 236 35.10 11.60 -9.39
CA VAL A 236 34.05 11.63 -8.37
C VAL A 236 33.46 10.25 -8.20
N THR A 237 33.32 9.80 -6.96
CA THR A 237 32.63 8.56 -6.61
C THR A 237 31.39 8.88 -5.78
N LEU A 238 30.21 8.55 -6.32
CA LEU A 238 28.93 8.61 -5.60
C LEU A 238 28.68 7.27 -4.91
N CYS A 239 28.79 7.26 -3.58
CA CYS A 239 28.55 6.13 -2.71
C CYS A 239 27.08 6.15 -2.22
N ILE A 240 26.30 5.15 -2.65
CA ILE A 240 24.85 5.07 -2.41
C ILE A 240 24.51 3.67 -1.89
N ASP A 241 23.68 3.56 -0.86
CA ASP A 241 23.33 2.27 -0.26
C ASP A 241 22.09 1.61 -0.87
N ASN A 242 21.23 2.39 -1.52
CA ASN A 242 20.09 1.88 -2.27
C ASN A 242 20.43 1.52 -3.72
N THR A 243 20.43 0.22 -3.99
CA THR A 243 20.64 -0.31 -5.34
C THR A 243 19.60 0.13 -6.36
N SER A 244 18.37 0.44 -5.96
CA SER A 244 17.33 0.94 -6.86
C SER A 244 17.66 2.35 -7.36
N VAL A 245 18.30 3.18 -6.54
CA VAL A 245 18.79 4.51 -6.94
C VAL A 245 19.95 4.37 -7.91
N ILE A 246 20.92 3.49 -7.62
CA ILE A 246 22.04 3.21 -8.54
C ILE A 246 21.52 2.71 -9.89
N GLN A 247 20.54 1.80 -9.90
CA GLN A 247 19.92 1.32 -11.14
C GLN A 247 19.20 2.43 -11.91
N GLY A 248 18.57 3.39 -11.22
CA GLY A 248 17.95 4.54 -11.86
C GLY A 248 18.98 5.51 -12.46
N ILE A 249 20.14 5.67 -11.83
CA ILE A 249 21.25 6.50 -12.31
C ILE A 249 21.96 5.83 -13.50
N ASP A 250 22.34 4.56 -13.38
CA ASP A 250 23.13 3.85 -14.39
C ASP A 250 22.26 3.27 -15.53
N GLY A 251 20.96 3.15 -15.31
CA GLY A 251 20.02 2.53 -16.23
C GLY A 251 18.83 3.42 -16.56
N HIS A 252 17.63 2.81 -16.63
CA HIS A 252 16.41 3.52 -16.99
C HIS A 252 15.95 4.43 -15.84
N THR A 253 15.71 5.70 -16.17
CA THR A 253 15.21 6.68 -15.22
C THR A 253 13.78 6.32 -14.80
N PRO A 254 13.51 6.06 -13.51
CA PRO A 254 12.15 5.78 -13.05
C PRO A 254 11.25 7.01 -13.17
N ALA A 255 9.94 6.78 -13.28
CA ALA A 255 8.94 7.85 -13.25
C ALA A 255 8.85 8.54 -11.88
N SER A 256 9.31 7.90 -10.81
CA SER A 256 9.42 8.50 -9.49
C SER A 256 10.73 9.27 -9.37
N SER A 257 10.69 10.49 -8.83
CA SER A 257 11.87 11.36 -8.65
C SER A 257 12.60 11.68 -9.97
N GLN A 258 11.87 11.64 -11.10
CA GLN A 258 12.46 11.69 -12.43
C GLN A 258 13.29 12.97 -12.66
N SER A 259 12.82 14.13 -12.19
CA SER A 259 13.58 15.38 -12.26
C SER A 259 14.95 15.27 -11.57
N GLN A 260 15.04 14.61 -10.41
CA GLN A 260 16.29 14.45 -9.67
C GLN A 260 17.26 13.53 -10.40
N PHE A 261 16.76 12.43 -10.97
CA PHE A 261 17.59 11.57 -11.82
C PHE A 261 18.08 12.29 -13.09
N THR A 262 17.20 13.04 -13.76
CA THR A 262 17.58 13.81 -14.95
C THR A 262 18.62 14.87 -14.59
N ARG A 263 18.40 15.62 -13.51
CA ARG A 263 19.38 16.60 -12.98
C ARG A 263 20.73 15.94 -12.73
N LEU A 264 20.76 14.84 -11.97
CA LEU A 264 22.00 14.12 -11.69
C LEU A 264 22.71 13.64 -12.97
N LYS A 265 21.97 13.06 -13.92
CA LYS A 265 22.53 12.58 -15.19
C LYS A 265 23.09 13.71 -16.05
N SER A 266 22.40 14.84 -16.13
CA SER A 266 22.89 16.05 -16.81
C SER A 266 24.17 16.57 -16.17
N THR A 267 24.18 16.75 -14.84
CA THR A 267 25.39 17.17 -14.11
C THR A 267 26.55 16.18 -14.29
N ARG A 268 26.27 14.87 -14.34
CA ARG A 268 27.26 13.83 -14.62
C ARG A 268 27.87 13.95 -16.02
N GLN A 269 27.09 14.37 -17.01
CA GLN A 269 27.55 14.53 -18.40
C GLN A 269 28.34 15.83 -18.61
N GLU A 270 27.98 16.88 -17.87
CA GLU A 270 28.65 18.19 -17.95
C GLU A 270 29.99 18.21 -17.23
N LEU A 271 30.21 17.31 -16.27
CA LEU A 271 31.45 17.24 -15.50
C LEU A 271 32.62 16.70 -16.37
N PRO A 272 33.77 17.41 -16.43
CA PRO A 272 34.90 16.99 -17.28
C PRO A 272 35.69 15.80 -16.71
N ILE A 273 35.46 15.46 -15.44
CA ILE A 273 36.12 14.34 -14.75
C ILE A 273 35.17 13.14 -14.63
N PRO A 274 35.69 11.90 -14.62
CA PRO A 274 34.88 10.70 -14.53
C PRO A 274 34.06 10.65 -13.23
N VAL A 275 32.79 10.30 -13.36
CA VAL A 275 31.86 10.07 -12.23
C VAL A 275 31.47 8.60 -12.21
N GLU A 276 31.74 7.92 -11.10
CA GLU A 276 31.36 6.54 -10.83
C GLU A 276 30.26 6.48 -9.75
N THR A 277 29.29 5.59 -9.92
CA THR A 277 28.30 5.23 -8.90
C THR A 277 28.67 3.90 -8.26
N ARG A 278 28.86 3.91 -6.94
CA ARG A 278 29.30 2.73 -6.18
C ARG A 278 28.28 2.38 -5.11
N TRP A 279 27.98 1.08 -5.00
CA TRP A 279 27.13 0.60 -3.93
C TRP A 279 27.90 0.60 -2.60
N CYS A 280 27.31 1.22 -1.59
CA CYS A 280 27.84 1.33 -0.24
C CYS A 280 26.98 0.53 0.74
N PRO A 281 27.52 -0.43 1.51
CA PRO A 281 26.72 -1.14 2.50
C PRO A 281 26.18 -0.24 3.61
N GLY A 282 24.85 -0.10 3.69
CA GLY A 282 24.19 0.65 4.77
C GLY A 282 24.29 -0.03 6.14
N HIS A 283 24.50 0.78 7.19
CA HIS A 283 24.64 0.38 8.61
C HIS A 283 25.76 -0.63 8.91
N MET A 284 26.92 -0.47 8.26
CA MET A 284 28.06 -1.38 8.40
C MET A 284 29.36 -0.68 8.85
N GLY A 285 29.30 0.45 9.57
CA GLY A 285 30.52 1.11 10.08
C GLY A 285 31.28 1.95 9.07
N ILE A 286 30.72 2.22 7.88
CA ILE A 286 31.37 3.07 6.88
C ILE A 286 31.13 4.52 7.25
N THR A 287 32.19 5.21 7.70
CA THR A 287 32.14 6.57 8.27
C THR A 287 31.32 7.55 7.42
N GLY A 288 31.60 7.64 6.12
CA GLY A 288 30.85 8.56 5.24
C GLY A 288 29.36 8.23 5.13
N ASN A 289 28.99 6.95 5.08
CA ASN A 289 27.59 6.54 5.00
C ASN A 289 26.87 6.77 6.33
N GLU A 290 27.51 6.47 7.45
CA GLU A 290 26.93 6.68 8.77
C GLU A 290 26.73 8.16 9.08
N GLU A 291 27.65 9.02 8.63
CA GLU A 291 27.47 10.47 8.73
C GLU A 291 26.32 10.97 7.87
N ALA A 292 26.19 10.50 6.62
CA ALA A 292 25.06 10.86 5.77
C ALA A 292 23.72 10.42 6.39
N ASP A 293 23.63 9.19 6.92
CA ASP A 293 22.45 8.67 7.63
C ASP A 293 22.09 9.55 8.85
N GLN A 294 23.10 9.88 9.68
CA GLN A 294 22.91 10.73 10.86
C GLN A 294 22.43 12.13 10.49
N LEU A 295 23.02 12.74 9.46
CA LEU A 295 22.60 14.06 8.98
C LEU A 295 21.19 14.03 8.40
N ALA A 296 20.85 13.01 7.61
CA ALA A 296 19.51 12.84 7.07
C ALA A 296 18.47 12.68 8.19
N LYS A 297 18.78 11.90 9.23
CA LYS A 297 17.93 11.75 10.42
C LYS A 297 17.76 13.05 11.19
N ALA A 298 18.84 13.79 11.41
CA ALA A 298 18.81 15.09 12.08
C ALA A 298 17.96 16.11 11.27
N ALA A 299 18.04 16.04 9.94
CA ALA A 299 17.31 16.94 9.04
C ALA A 299 15.79 16.71 8.99
N ILE A 300 15.26 15.58 9.50
CA ILE A 300 13.82 15.33 9.60
C ILE A 300 13.11 16.40 10.45
N GLY A 301 13.79 16.87 11.50
CA GLY A 301 13.26 17.87 12.43
C GLY A 301 13.30 19.30 11.89
N LEU A 302 14.07 19.55 10.83
CA LEU A 302 14.25 20.89 10.28
C LEU A 302 12.94 21.41 9.69
N GLN A 303 12.75 22.72 9.77
CA GLN A 303 11.65 23.38 9.11
C GLN A 303 11.84 23.22 7.60
N ASN A 304 10.78 22.78 6.92
CA ASN A 304 10.81 22.63 5.49
C ASN A 304 10.25 23.89 4.84
N ASP A 305 11.15 24.72 4.31
CA ASP A 305 10.78 25.90 3.53
C ASP A 305 10.59 25.58 2.04
N GLU A 306 10.96 24.37 1.60
CA GLU A 306 10.70 23.89 0.23
C GLU A 306 9.20 23.68 0.03
N GLN A 307 8.61 24.53 -0.82
CA GLN A 307 7.24 24.39 -1.28
C GLN A 307 7.28 23.83 -2.70
N GLY A 308 6.59 22.71 -2.93
CA GLY A 308 6.60 22.05 -4.22
C GLY A 308 5.48 21.01 -4.35
N PRO A 309 5.24 20.53 -5.58
CA PRO A 309 4.28 19.45 -5.79
C PRO A 309 4.74 18.18 -5.07
N ALA A 310 3.79 17.32 -4.70
CA ALA A 310 4.15 16.04 -4.12
C ALA A 310 4.93 15.17 -5.11
N SER A 311 5.83 14.34 -4.60
CA SER A 311 6.48 13.31 -5.42
C SER A 311 5.48 12.25 -5.91
N VAL A 312 5.83 11.58 -7.00
CA VAL A 312 5.04 10.46 -7.57
C VAL A 312 4.93 9.28 -6.60
N SER A 313 6.02 8.94 -5.92
CA SER A 313 6.11 7.89 -4.89
C SER A 313 5.15 8.16 -3.73
N TRP A 314 5.17 9.39 -3.18
CA TRP A 314 4.28 9.81 -2.09
C TRP A 314 2.82 9.77 -2.51
N THR A 315 2.53 10.27 -3.72
CA THR A 315 1.17 10.29 -4.27
C THR A 315 0.63 8.87 -4.47
N ARG A 316 1.47 7.94 -4.93
CA ARG A 316 1.14 6.50 -5.03
C ARG A 316 0.85 5.89 -3.65
N ARG A 317 1.67 6.18 -2.63
CA ARG A 317 1.46 5.69 -1.26
C ARG A 317 0.15 6.25 -0.69
N ARG A 318 -0.04 7.56 -0.72
CA ARG A 318 -1.27 8.23 -0.25
C ARG A 318 -2.52 7.70 -0.92
N ASN A 319 -2.47 7.44 -2.23
CA ASN A 319 -3.60 6.83 -2.93
C ASN A 319 -3.90 5.42 -2.39
N ARG A 320 -2.88 4.60 -2.14
CA ARG A 320 -3.04 3.26 -1.56
C ARG A 320 -3.61 3.31 -0.14
N GLU A 321 -3.16 4.25 0.67
CA GLU A 321 -3.67 4.50 2.03
C GLU A 321 -5.13 4.90 1.99
N GLU A 322 -5.50 5.87 1.16
CA GLU A 322 -6.89 6.33 1.04
C GLU A 322 -7.81 5.22 0.54
N ARG A 323 -7.36 4.40 -0.40
CA ARG A 323 -8.09 3.21 -0.85
C ARG A 323 -8.32 2.20 0.28
N SER A 324 -7.34 2.05 1.17
CA SER A 324 -7.45 1.17 2.35
C SER A 324 -8.42 1.77 3.37
N ARG A 325 -8.28 3.06 3.67
CA ARG A 325 -9.17 3.83 4.55
C ARG A 325 -10.63 3.75 4.12
N ILE A 326 -10.93 3.88 2.82
CA ILE A 326 -12.30 3.74 2.30
C ILE A 326 -12.89 2.36 2.63
N TYR A 327 -12.09 1.30 2.52
CA TYR A 327 -12.57 -0.06 2.82
C TYR A 327 -12.71 -0.30 4.33
N GLU A 328 -11.77 0.20 5.12
CA GLU A 328 -11.81 0.15 6.58
C GLU A 328 -13.01 0.92 7.14
N ALA A 329 -13.27 2.14 6.67
CA ALA A 329 -14.43 2.93 7.08
C ALA A 329 -15.75 2.22 6.74
N TRP A 330 -15.85 1.65 5.54
CA TRP A 330 -17.03 0.85 5.18
C TRP A 330 -17.20 -0.36 6.11
N TRP A 331 -16.12 -1.04 6.46
CA TRP A 331 -16.16 -2.18 7.37
C TRP A 331 -16.60 -1.78 8.78
N GLU A 332 -16.09 -0.66 9.31
CA GLU A 332 -16.45 -0.19 10.65
C GLU A 332 -17.94 0.16 10.76
N GLU A 333 -18.53 0.68 9.69
CA GLU A 333 -19.97 0.97 9.60
C GLU A 333 -20.84 -0.29 9.45
N HIS A 334 -20.34 -1.34 8.79
CA HIS A 334 -21.16 -2.50 8.38
C HIS A 334 -20.83 -3.81 9.12
N GLN A 335 -19.81 -3.85 9.99
CA GLN A 335 -19.45 -5.05 10.73
C GLN A 335 -20.57 -5.50 11.66
N THR A 336 -20.66 -6.82 11.88
CA THR A 336 -21.64 -7.38 12.83
C THR A 336 -21.15 -7.21 14.27
N PRO A 337 -22.04 -7.18 15.28
CA PRO A 337 -21.65 -7.10 16.68
C PRO A 337 -20.64 -8.19 17.09
N THR A 338 -20.79 -9.40 16.55
CA THR A 338 -19.86 -10.51 16.81
C THR A 338 -18.47 -10.24 16.26
N TYR A 339 -18.37 -9.74 15.02
CA TYR A 339 -17.07 -9.40 14.42
C TYR A 339 -16.40 -8.21 15.12
N GLN A 340 -17.20 -7.25 15.59
CA GLN A 340 -16.72 -6.15 16.42
C GLN A 340 -16.16 -6.67 17.75
N HIS A 341 -16.90 -7.55 18.44
CA HIS A 341 -16.45 -8.19 19.69
C HIS A 341 -15.15 -9.00 19.50
N LEU A 342 -15.01 -9.69 18.37
CA LEU A 342 -13.82 -10.46 18.02
C LEU A 342 -12.64 -9.59 17.55
N GLY A 343 -12.82 -8.27 17.39
CA GLY A 343 -11.77 -7.37 16.92
C GLY A 343 -11.31 -7.65 15.49
N LEU A 344 -12.18 -8.24 14.65
CA LEU A 344 -11.83 -8.58 13.28
C LEU A 344 -11.81 -7.33 12.40
N LYS A 345 -10.67 -7.07 11.77
CA LYS A 345 -10.46 -5.94 10.85
C LYS A 345 -10.32 -6.43 9.41
N ILE A 346 -10.44 -5.50 8.47
CA ILE A 346 -10.01 -5.72 7.08
C ILE A 346 -8.50 -5.92 7.06
N ARG A 347 -8.03 -6.92 6.31
CA ARG A 347 -6.59 -7.19 6.14
C ARG A 347 -6.09 -6.60 4.83
N LYS A 348 -4.82 -6.18 4.85
CA LYS A 348 -4.07 -5.86 3.63
C LYS A 348 -3.68 -7.19 2.97
N GLY A 349 -4.17 -7.43 1.75
CA GLY A 349 -3.87 -8.66 0.99
C GLY A 349 -4.91 -9.77 1.20
N ARG A 350 -4.53 -11.00 0.83
CA ARG A 350 -5.41 -12.17 0.93
C ARG A 350 -5.53 -12.62 2.38
N ASN A 351 -6.75 -12.94 2.83
CA ASN A 351 -6.95 -13.52 4.16
C ASN A 351 -6.26 -14.90 4.23
N PRO A 352 -5.36 -15.12 5.21
CA PRO A 352 -4.69 -16.40 5.37
C PRO A 352 -5.67 -17.52 5.75
N GLU A 353 -6.80 -17.20 6.39
CA GLU A 353 -7.85 -18.17 6.72
C GLU A 353 -8.42 -18.89 5.48
N LEU A 354 -8.29 -18.30 4.29
CA LEU A 354 -8.71 -18.93 3.02
C LEU A 354 -7.82 -20.12 2.61
N ALA A 355 -6.70 -20.35 3.29
CA ALA A 355 -5.85 -21.53 3.10
C ALA A 355 -6.29 -22.72 3.96
N LEU A 356 -7.22 -22.51 4.90
CA LEU A 356 -7.74 -23.58 5.76
C LEU A 356 -8.50 -24.64 4.94
N PRO A 357 -8.48 -25.92 5.36
CA PRO A 357 -9.38 -26.92 4.81
C PRO A 357 -10.82 -26.43 4.84
N ARG A 358 -11.60 -26.71 3.77
CA ARG A 358 -12.95 -26.16 3.58
C ARG A 358 -13.86 -26.39 4.79
N GLN A 359 -13.78 -27.55 5.43
CA GLN A 359 -14.58 -27.87 6.62
C GLN A 359 -14.18 -27.03 7.84
N THR A 360 -12.88 -26.80 8.04
CA THR A 360 -12.35 -25.94 9.11
C THR A 360 -12.76 -24.49 8.89
N LEU A 361 -12.64 -24.00 7.65
CA LEU A 361 -13.07 -22.65 7.28
C LEU A 361 -14.58 -22.45 7.49
N TYR A 362 -15.40 -23.44 7.13
CA TYR A 362 -16.83 -23.44 7.38
C TYR A 362 -17.13 -23.26 8.88
N ARG A 363 -16.52 -24.07 9.73
CA ARG A 363 -16.73 -24.00 11.18
C ARG A 363 -16.25 -22.66 11.73
N LEU A 364 -15.07 -22.19 11.33
CA LEU A 364 -14.54 -20.90 11.76
C LEU A 364 -15.52 -19.74 11.44
N ILE A 365 -16.01 -19.67 10.20
CA ILE A 365 -16.93 -18.59 9.81
C ILE A 365 -18.30 -18.76 10.49
N ALA A 366 -18.81 -19.99 10.62
CA ALA A 366 -20.06 -20.26 11.33
C ALA A 366 -19.97 -19.79 12.80
N GLU A 367 -18.87 -20.09 13.49
CA GLU A 367 -18.63 -19.67 14.88
C GLU A 367 -18.41 -18.15 15.00
N ARG A 368 -17.84 -17.50 13.99
CA ARG A 368 -17.73 -16.03 13.97
C ARG A 368 -19.07 -15.33 13.70
N THR A 369 -19.96 -15.96 12.95
CA THR A 369 -21.20 -15.33 12.47
C THR A 369 -22.43 -15.70 13.28
N GLY A 370 -22.45 -16.88 13.90
CA GLY A 370 -23.68 -17.50 14.39
C GLY A 370 -24.54 -18.10 13.27
N HIS A 371 -24.04 -18.11 12.01
CA HIS A 371 -24.73 -18.70 10.87
C HIS A 371 -24.10 -20.06 10.51
N GLY A 372 -24.69 -21.11 11.06
CA GLY A 372 -24.14 -22.47 11.01
C GLY A 372 -25.22 -23.54 11.21
N ASP A 373 -24.76 -24.79 11.25
CA ASP A 373 -25.52 -25.93 11.79
C ASP A 373 -25.67 -25.78 13.31
N PHE A 374 -26.55 -24.85 13.72
CA PHE A 374 -26.88 -24.54 15.11
C PHE A 374 -28.36 -24.79 15.38
N ALA A 375 -28.67 -25.27 16.58
CA ALA A 375 -30.02 -25.62 16.99
C ALA A 375 -31.00 -24.44 16.87
N GLU A 376 -30.57 -23.24 17.27
CA GLU A 376 -31.35 -22.00 17.15
C GLU A 376 -31.83 -21.76 15.71
N TYR A 377 -30.95 -21.91 14.73
CA TYR A 377 -31.28 -21.74 13.32
C TYR A 377 -32.31 -22.77 12.85
N HIS A 378 -32.08 -24.05 13.15
CA HIS A 378 -32.97 -25.13 12.73
C HIS A 378 -34.37 -25.02 13.33
N ARG A 379 -34.49 -24.57 14.59
CA ARG A 379 -35.78 -24.27 15.23
C ARG A 379 -36.50 -23.12 14.54
N ARG A 380 -35.80 -22.01 14.29
CA ARG A 380 -36.36 -20.85 13.59
C ARG A 380 -36.84 -21.22 12.18
N ALA A 381 -36.12 -22.11 11.49
CA ALA A 381 -36.46 -22.60 10.16
C ALA A 381 -37.44 -23.80 10.15
N LYS A 382 -37.83 -24.32 11.33
CA LYS A 382 -38.72 -25.48 11.49
C LYS A 382 -38.23 -26.75 10.76
N HIS A 383 -36.92 -27.02 10.84
CA HIS A 383 -36.35 -28.23 10.25
C HIS A 383 -36.52 -29.45 11.18
N GLU A 384 -37.47 -30.33 10.86
CA GLU A 384 -37.86 -31.47 11.72
C GLU A 384 -36.79 -32.56 11.88
N ARG A 385 -35.96 -32.77 10.85
CA ARG A 385 -34.94 -33.84 10.83
C ARG A 385 -33.53 -33.37 11.20
N ALA A 386 -33.40 -32.15 11.72
CA ALA A 386 -32.10 -31.59 12.06
C ALA A 386 -31.54 -32.18 13.35
N GLU A 387 -30.27 -32.58 13.34
CA GLU A 387 -29.57 -32.95 14.56
C GLU A 387 -29.23 -31.69 15.37
N LEU A 388 -30.00 -31.44 16.43
CA LEU A 388 -29.88 -30.24 17.27
C LEU A 388 -28.83 -30.36 18.38
N THR A 389 -28.30 -31.56 18.62
CA THR A 389 -27.36 -31.84 19.70
C THR A 389 -25.98 -32.22 19.15
N CYS A 390 -24.95 -31.81 19.87
CA CYS A 390 -23.59 -32.28 19.65
C CYS A 390 -23.45 -33.71 20.20
N LYS A 391 -22.47 -34.47 19.71
CA LYS A 391 -22.12 -35.81 20.24
C LYS A 391 -21.77 -35.82 21.74
N CYS A 392 -21.45 -34.65 22.30
CA CYS A 392 -21.29 -34.52 23.75
C CYS A 392 -22.63 -34.56 24.53
N GLY A 393 -23.78 -34.56 23.84
CA GLY A 393 -25.12 -34.50 24.42
C GLY A 393 -25.66 -33.08 24.61
N ALA A 394 -24.82 -32.04 24.56
CA ALA A 394 -25.26 -30.65 24.67
C ALA A 394 -25.87 -30.13 23.35
N GLU A 395 -26.63 -29.06 23.44
CA GLU A 395 -27.19 -28.38 22.27
C GLU A 395 -26.11 -27.79 21.35
N LYS A 396 -26.31 -27.85 20.03
CA LYS A 396 -25.47 -27.16 19.04
C LYS A 396 -25.70 -25.65 19.13
N ALA A 397 -25.03 -25.00 20.06
CA ALA A 397 -25.02 -23.55 20.22
C ALA A 397 -23.72 -22.94 19.66
N GLN A 398 -23.78 -21.66 19.29
CA GLN A 398 -22.58 -20.89 18.95
C GLN A 398 -21.61 -20.90 20.13
N TRP A 399 -20.34 -21.12 19.83
CA TRP A 399 -19.22 -21.22 20.77
C TRP A 399 -19.28 -22.40 21.75
N HIS A 400 -20.18 -23.36 21.53
CA HIS A 400 -20.28 -24.55 22.36
C HIS A 400 -18.95 -25.33 22.44
N PHE A 401 -18.11 -25.27 21.40
CA PHE A 401 -16.80 -25.95 21.39
C PHE A 401 -15.90 -25.59 22.57
N ILE A 402 -16.08 -24.42 23.18
CA ILE A 402 -15.32 -24.00 24.37
C ILE A 402 -15.62 -24.90 25.57
N ASP A 403 -16.90 -25.24 25.73
CA ASP A 403 -17.45 -25.95 26.88
C ASP A 403 -17.73 -27.43 26.56
N CYS A 404 -17.35 -27.89 25.37
CA CYS A 404 -17.63 -29.23 24.89
C CYS A 404 -16.73 -30.25 25.58
N ARG A 405 -17.32 -31.30 26.16
CA ARG A 405 -16.55 -32.41 26.77
C ARG A 405 -15.63 -33.13 25.77
N LEU A 406 -15.88 -33.01 24.47
CA LEU A 406 -15.02 -33.59 23.42
C LEU A 406 -13.77 -32.75 23.13
N ALA A 407 -13.68 -31.53 23.67
CA ALA A 407 -12.47 -30.72 23.74
C ALA A 407 -11.82 -30.79 25.14
N ALA A 408 -12.34 -31.61 26.06
CA ALA A 408 -11.75 -31.78 27.38
C ALA A 408 -10.32 -32.34 27.21
N GLY A 409 -9.33 -31.60 27.70
CA GLY A 409 -7.90 -31.93 27.57
C GLY A 409 -7.16 -31.12 26.50
N TRP A 410 -7.84 -30.34 25.65
CA TRP A 410 -7.16 -29.35 24.81
C TRP A 410 -6.82 -28.11 25.65
N GLU A 411 -5.53 -27.79 25.73
CA GLU A 411 -5.05 -26.67 26.53
C GLU A 411 -5.31 -25.34 25.83
N TYR A 412 -6.22 -24.55 26.41
CA TYR A 412 -6.43 -23.18 25.98
C TYR A 412 -5.19 -22.35 26.33
N PRO A 413 -4.66 -21.54 25.39
CA PRO A 413 -3.54 -20.66 25.70
C PRO A 413 -3.89 -19.67 26.82
N GLY A 414 -3.18 -19.78 27.94
CA GLY A 414 -3.33 -18.94 29.13
C GLY A 414 -4.56 -19.28 30.00
N THR A 415 -4.59 -18.75 31.22
CA THR A 415 -5.74 -18.84 32.13
C THR A 415 -6.76 -17.76 31.79
N ALA A 416 -7.53 -17.99 30.74
CA ALA A 416 -8.42 -16.98 30.17
C ALA A 416 -9.90 -17.28 30.47
N THR A 417 -10.69 -16.23 30.69
CA THR A 417 -12.16 -16.30 30.79
C THR A 417 -12.78 -16.88 29.51
N ARG A 418 -14.03 -17.33 29.56
CA ARG A 418 -14.75 -17.86 28.37
C ARG A 418 -14.71 -16.90 27.19
N ALA A 419 -14.95 -15.61 27.43
CA ALA A 419 -14.93 -14.58 26.39
C ALA A 419 -13.53 -14.40 25.77
N GLU A 420 -12.48 -14.47 26.58
CA GLU A 420 -11.10 -14.40 26.09
C GLU A 420 -10.70 -15.63 25.28
N LYS A 421 -11.10 -16.83 25.70
CA LYS A 421 -10.88 -18.06 24.90
C LYS A 421 -11.51 -17.93 23.52
N ILE A 422 -12.73 -17.41 23.43
CA ILE A 422 -13.43 -17.15 22.17
C ILE A 422 -12.65 -16.16 21.31
N ARG A 423 -12.23 -15.02 21.86
CA ARG A 423 -11.45 -14.01 21.11
C ARG A 423 -10.09 -14.55 20.68
N ASN A 424 -9.42 -15.34 21.52
CA ASN A 424 -8.11 -15.93 21.22
C ASN A 424 -8.16 -16.96 20.10
N LEU A 425 -9.28 -17.67 19.93
CA LEU A 425 -9.45 -18.69 18.88
C LEU A 425 -10.08 -18.13 17.61
N LEU A 426 -11.08 -17.26 17.73
CA LEU A 426 -11.84 -16.76 16.58
C LEU A 426 -11.36 -15.38 16.11
N GLY A 427 -10.49 -14.71 16.86
CA GLY A 427 -9.96 -13.38 16.54
C GLY A 427 -8.95 -13.36 15.38
N PRO A 428 -8.28 -12.22 15.17
CA PRO A 428 -7.43 -12.00 14.00
C PRO A 428 -6.27 -13.00 13.87
N THR A 429 -5.66 -13.37 14.98
CA THR A 429 -4.51 -14.28 15.03
C THR A 429 -4.91 -15.70 15.43
N GLY A 430 -6.10 -15.93 15.95
CA GLY A 430 -6.49 -17.21 16.56
C GLY A 430 -6.80 -18.38 15.63
N TRP A 431 -6.97 -18.11 14.34
CA TRP A 431 -7.54 -19.09 13.41
C TRP A 431 -6.70 -20.38 13.26
N PHE A 432 -5.38 -20.32 13.47
CA PHE A 432 -4.51 -21.50 13.46
C PHE A 432 -4.67 -22.35 14.73
N LEU A 433 -4.91 -21.70 15.88
CA LEU A 433 -5.24 -22.40 17.13
C LEU A 433 -6.62 -23.07 17.01
N PHE A 434 -7.58 -22.40 16.39
CA PHE A 434 -8.89 -22.99 16.10
C PHE A 434 -8.76 -24.22 15.19
N GLN A 435 -7.94 -24.15 14.14
CA GLN A 435 -7.62 -25.32 13.31
C GLN A 435 -7.02 -26.45 14.15
N ASN A 436 -5.99 -26.15 14.96
CA ASN A 436 -5.36 -27.15 15.82
C ASN A 436 -6.34 -27.80 16.80
N LEU A 437 -7.28 -27.04 17.38
CA LEU A 437 -8.34 -27.57 18.22
C LEU A 437 -9.20 -28.59 17.45
N LEU A 438 -9.59 -28.30 16.21
CA LEU A 438 -10.39 -29.24 15.40
C LEU A 438 -9.60 -30.51 15.02
N GLU A 439 -8.30 -30.37 14.76
CA GLU A 439 -7.42 -31.47 14.38
C GLU A 439 -7.06 -32.36 15.58
N SER A 440 -6.98 -31.78 16.78
CA SER A 440 -6.55 -32.47 18.00
C SER A 440 -7.72 -33.01 18.84
N THR A 441 -8.95 -32.60 18.56
CA THR A 441 -10.14 -32.98 19.34
C THR A 441 -11.21 -33.66 18.49
N ALA A 442 -12.20 -34.27 19.15
CA ALA A 442 -13.36 -34.84 18.49
C ALA A 442 -14.51 -33.83 18.30
N VAL A 443 -14.31 -32.56 18.67
CA VAL A 443 -15.34 -31.52 18.50
C VAL A 443 -15.67 -31.34 17.02
N PHE A 444 -16.97 -31.24 16.71
CA PHE A 444 -17.53 -31.15 15.35
C PHE A 444 -17.24 -32.34 14.40
N ARG A 445 -16.61 -33.43 14.87
CA ARG A 445 -16.47 -34.66 14.07
C ARG A 445 -17.80 -35.42 14.00
N GLY A 446 -18.59 -35.16 12.95
CA GLY A 446 -19.79 -35.94 12.60
C GLY A 446 -19.46 -37.10 11.66
N GLY A 447 -20.08 -38.26 11.88
CA GLY A 447 -20.02 -39.39 10.95
C GLY A 447 -20.95 -39.15 9.76
N CYS A 448 -20.55 -39.69 8.61
CA CYS A 448 -21.24 -39.69 7.32
C CYS A 448 -21.31 -38.35 6.56
N GLN A 449 -20.69 -38.44 5.38
CA GLN A 449 -20.86 -37.59 4.21
C GLN A 449 -22.34 -37.53 3.82
N GLY A 450 -23.08 -36.59 4.40
CA GLY A 450 -24.40 -36.19 3.91
C GLY A 450 -24.23 -34.96 3.03
N THR A 451 -24.30 -35.14 1.72
CA THR A 451 -24.44 -34.07 0.73
C THR A 451 -25.54 -33.09 1.15
N VAL A 452 -25.17 -31.87 1.54
CA VAL A 452 -26.11 -30.76 1.72
C VAL A 452 -26.25 -30.06 0.37
N ASN A 453 -27.24 -30.48 -0.42
CA ASN A 453 -27.85 -29.62 -1.43
C ASN A 453 -28.80 -28.67 -0.71
N GLY A 454 -28.58 -27.36 -0.86
CA GLY A 454 -29.42 -26.29 -0.29
C GLY A 454 -28.92 -24.89 -0.63
#